data_AF-A0AAW2PUE7-F1
#
_entry.id   AF-A0AAW2PUE7-F1
#
_cell.length_a   1.000
_cell.length_b   1.000
_cell.length_c   1.000
_cell.angle_alpha   90.00
_cell.angle_beta   90.00
_cell.angle_gamma   90.00
#
_symmetry.space_group_name_H-M   'P 1'
#
loop_
_entity.id
_entity.type
_entity.pdbx_description
1 polymer ?
#
loop_
_entity_poly.entity_id
_entity_poly.type
_entity_poly.pdbx_seq_one_letter_code
_entity_poly.pdbx_strand_id
1 'polypeptide(L)'
;MRKTEDEVEEKKTEDKLVVEEEKLSNSTEEEPKRTVKLVFGEDIRWAKIPLNCNFMKLREIISDRFPTSKAVLVKYRDQEGDLVTITNTEELRMAEASAEHCSVKLYVVEVKPDQDTLFKKVRKGEAEDNLKMRNVTQNGQVGKRKEVPSESACISDWIIQFAQFFKNYVGFDVDAYLDLHEIGMKLYSDAMEDTVTSEEAQDLFSSAAEKFQEMAALALFNCGNVHMSRARKRLYFTEDSSRESVFRQVKSLYDWAQTEYTKAGNRYEEALKIKPDFYEAVLALGQQQFEQAKLSWYYAIGNDVDLESWPSTEVLELYNKAEENMEKGMQMWEDAEEKRVIELSQPNKIEPLLQKMKLDKLLNHVSADEAAEQAANIRSQMHVLWGTILYERSIMEFKLGLPVWHECLEVAIEKFELAGASSTDIAVMIKNHCSNDTALEGVGFNIDEIVQAWNEMYEAKKWQNSVPSFRLEPLLRRRVSKLYYALEQA
;
A
#
# COMPACT_ATOMS: atom_id res chain seq x y z
N MET A 1 13.23 17.43 74.21
CA MET A 1 12.64 18.36 73.22
C MET A 1 13.55 18.34 71.99
N ARG A 2 12.99 17.87 70.86
CA ARG A 2 13.51 17.84 69.47
C ARG A 2 14.97 17.43 69.20
N LYS A 3 15.14 16.28 68.55
CA LYS A 3 16.15 16.07 67.51
C LYS A 3 15.52 15.33 66.33
N THR A 4 15.68 15.91 65.16
CA THR A 4 15.43 15.41 63.80
C THR A 4 16.67 14.71 63.25
N GLU A 5 16.50 14.09 62.07
CA GLU A 5 17.49 13.52 61.14
C GLU A 5 17.88 12.05 61.44
N ASP A 6 17.85 11.11 60.50
CA ASP A 6 17.43 11.10 59.09
C ASP A 6 17.18 9.64 58.67
N GLU A 7 16.31 9.51 57.67
CA GLU A 7 16.12 8.47 56.65
C GLU A 7 16.31 6.97 56.95
N VAL A 8 15.26 6.24 56.56
CA VAL A 8 14.92 4.85 56.86
C VAL A 8 14.72 4.05 55.57
N GLU A 9 14.93 2.73 55.71
CA GLU A 9 14.46 1.59 54.90
C GLU A 9 15.25 1.23 53.63
N GLU A 10 16.07 0.18 53.68
CA GLU A 10 15.78 -1.28 53.73
C GLU A 10 15.50 -1.90 52.35
N LYS A 11 16.52 -2.58 51.84
CA LYS A 11 16.41 -3.61 50.80
C LYS A 11 16.06 -4.95 51.46
N LYS A 12 14.94 -5.58 51.08
CA LYS A 12 14.80 -7.03 51.04
C LYS A 12 14.01 -7.50 49.82
N THR A 13 14.42 -8.67 49.37
CA THR A 13 14.15 -9.43 48.15
C THR A 13 12.68 -9.84 47.95
N GLU A 14 12.15 -9.62 46.75
CA GLU A 14 10.84 -10.11 46.30
C GLU A 14 10.90 -11.56 45.82
N ASP A 15 10.03 -12.39 46.42
CA ASP A 15 9.68 -13.74 45.99
C ASP A 15 8.82 -13.68 44.71
N LYS A 16 9.11 -14.59 43.76
CA LYS A 16 8.39 -14.73 42.49
C LYS A 16 6.95 -15.18 42.72
N LEU A 17 6.01 -14.27 42.43
CA LEU A 17 4.58 -14.53 42.35
C LEU A 17 4.22 -15.46 41.18
N VAL A 18 3.60 -16.57 41.55
CA VAL A 18 2.84 -17.47 40.69
C VAL A 18 1.57 -16.74 40.26
N VAL A 19 1.33 -16.61 38.95
CA VAL A 19 0.05 -16.17 38.41
C VAL A 19 -0.59 -17.37 37.70
N GLU A 20 -1.51 -18.02 38.40
CA GLU A 20 -2.56 -18.83 37.77
C GLU A 20 -3.62 -17.86 37.25
N GLU A 21 -3.73 -17.71 35.93
CA GLU A 21 -4.83 -16.95 35.33
C GLU A 21 -6.06 -17.84 35.13
N GLU A 22 -7.18 -17.34 35.67
CA GLU A 22 -8.50 -17.94 35.70
C GLU A 22 -9.18 -18.02 34.33
N LYS A 23 -10.09 -18.99 34.23
CA LYS A 23 -10.82 -19.45 33.04
C LYS A 23 -11.89 -18.45 32.57
N LEU A 24 -12.01 -18.31 31.25
CA LEU A 24 -13.28 -17.99 30.58
C LEU A 24 -13.83 -19.27 29.93
N SER A 25 -14.95 -19.80 30.45
CA SER A 25 -15.56 -21.05 29.98
C SER A 25 -16.58 -20.82 28.87
N ASN A 26 -16.24 -21.22 27.64
CA ASN A 26 -17.23 -21.56 26.62
C ASN A 26 -17.21 -23.08 26.41
N SER A 27 -18.31 -23.74 26.76
CA SER A 27 -18.52 -25.17 26.65
C SER A 27 -18.57 -25.60 25.18
N THR A 28 -17.42 -26.03 24.67
CA THR A 28 -17.31 -27.03 23.58
C THR A 28 -16.62 -28.23 24.20
N GLU A 29 -17.09 -29.44 23.90
CA GLU A 29 -16.58 -30.70 24.45
C GLU A 29 -15.04 -30.69 24.49
N GLU A 30 -14.45 -30.49 25.68
CA GLU A 30 -12.99 -30.39 25.79
C GLU A 30 -12.41 -31.77 25.50
N GLU A 31 -11.79 -31.92 24.32
CA GLU A 31 -10.92 -33.06 24.04
C GLU A 31 -9.96 -33.24 25.23
N PRO A 32 -9.79 -34.48 25.75
CA PRO A 32 -8.92 -34.71 26.88
C PRO A 32 -7.50 -34.19 26.58
N LYS A 33 -6.95 -33.36 27.46
CA LYS A 33 -5.63 -32.73 27.32
C LYS A 33 -4.65 -33.36 28.30
N ARG A 34 -3.40 -33.55 27.87
CA ARG A 34 -2.29 -33.99 28.73
C ARG A 34 -1.22 -32.91 28.85
N THR A 35 -0.47 -32.93 29.94
CA THR A 35 0.59 -31.95 30.20
C THR A 35 1.95 -32.47 29.70
N VAL A 36 2.65 -31.65 28.93
CA VAL A 36 3.98 -31.91 28.38
C VAL A 36 4.96 -30.84 28.87
N LYS A 37 6.18 -31.26 29.20
CA LYS A 37 7.27 -30.37 29.60
C LYS A 37 8.14 -30.07 28.38
N LEU A 38 8.14 -28.82 27.94
CA LEU A 38 8.97 -28.31 26.85
C LEU A 38 10.24 -27.68 27.42
N VAL A 39 11.41 -28.10 26.92
CA VAL A 39 12.71 -27.60 27.36
C VAL A 39 13.42 -26.96 26.17
N PHE A 40 13.68 -25.65 26.24
CA PHE A 40 14.40 -24.87 25.24
C PHE A 40 15.63 -24.24 25.89
N GLY A 41 16.80 -24.87 25.74
CA GLY A 41 18.01 -24.49 26.48
C GLY A 41 17.80 -24.57 27.99
N GLU A 42 17.87 -23.43 28.68
CA GLU A 42 17.60 -23.29 30.12
C GLU A 42 16.13 -22.91 30.43
N ASP A 43 15.32 -22.56 29.43
CA ASP A 43 13.90 -22.22 29.59
C ASP A 43 13.04 -23.50 29.57
N ILE A 44 12.18 -23.67 30.58
CA ILE A 44 11.32 -24.83 30.76
C ILE A 44 9.88 -24.37 30.90
N ARG A 45 9.01 -24.78 29.97
CA ARG A 45 7.60 -24.42 29.94
C ARG A 45 6.71 -25.66 29.92
N TRP A 46 5.62 -25.62 30.67
CA TRP A 46 4.60 -26.68 30.67
C TRP A 46 3.47 -26.34 29.70
N ALA A 47 3.11 -27.25 28.79
CA ALA A 47 2.04 -27.07 27.82
C ALA A 47 0.98 -28.17 27.95
N LYS A 48 -0.29 -27.80 27.84
CA LYS A 48 -1.39 -28.76 27.71
C LYS A 48 -1.64 -29.01 26.23
N ILE A 49 -1.51 -30.26 25.80
CA ILE A 49 -1.76 -30.68 24.41
C ILE A 49 -2.90 -31.71 24.35
N PRO A 50 -3.69 -31.76 23.27
CA PRO A 50 -4.73 -32.79 23.11
C PRO A 50 -4.14 -34.22 23.17
N LEU A 51 -4.89 -35.21 23.66
CA LEU A 51 -4.43 -36.61 23.68
C LEU A 51 -4.11 -37.15 22.29
N ASN A 52 -4.88 -36.74 21.27
CA ASN A 52 -4.65 -37.11 19.87
C ASN A 52 -3.85 -36.06 19.10
N CYS A 53 -3.02 -35.25 19.78
CA CYS A 53 -2.22 -34.21 19.13
C CYS A 53 -1.39 -34.78 17.99
N ASN A 54 -1.51 -34.16 16.81
CA ASN A 54 -0.67 -34.46 15.66
C ASN A 54 0.63 -33.63 15.75
N PHE A 55 1.68 -34.07 15.05
CA PHE A 55 2.99 -33.42 15.18
C PHE A 55 3.00 -31.95 14.72
N MET A 56 2.18 -31.59 13.73
CA MET A 56 2.07 -30.20 13.27
C MET A 56 1.44 -29.30 14.34
N LYS A 57 0.38 -29.77 14.99
CA LYS A 57 -0.31 -29.05 16.07
C LYS A 57 0.59 -28.86 17.29
N LEU A 58 1.43 -29.86 17.60
CA LEU A 58 2.45 -29.72 18.63
C LEU A 58 3.46 -28.61 18.29
N ARG A 59 3.86 -28.48 17.02
CA ARG A 59 4.79 -27.43 16.57
C ARG A 59 4.18 -26.03 16.61
N GLU A 60 2.89 -25.90 16.31
CA GLU A 60 2.13 -24.66 16.52
C GLU A 60 2.17 -24.25 18.00
N ILE A 61 1.81 -25.18 18.90
CA ILE A 61 1.81 -24.94 20.35
C ILE A 61 3.21 -24.56 20.84
N ILE A 62 4.27 -25.18 20.32
CA ILE A 62 5.65 -24.81 20.66
C ILE A 62 5.97 -23.39 20.17
N SER A 63 5.51 -23.01 18.98
CA SER A 63 5.74 -21.68 18.41
C SER A 63 5.02 -20.59 19.22
N ASP A 64 3.77 -20.84 19.64
CA ASP A 64 3.02 -19.93 20.52
C ASP A 64 3.71 -19.75 21.87
N ARG A 65 4.30 -20.83 22.40
CA ARG A 65 4.96 -20.82 23.71
C ARG A 65 6.37 -20.27 23.66
N PHE A 66 7.02 -20.23 22.49
CA PHE A 66 8.34 -19.65 22.27
C PHE A 66 8.34 -18.75 21.02
N PRO A 67 7.72 -17.54 21.08
CA PRO A 67 7.46 -16.69 19.91
C PRO A 67 8.71 -16.14 19.20
N THR A 68 9.88 -16.26 19.82
CA THR A 68 11.15 -15.68 19.33
C THR A 68 11.98 -16.66 18.48
N SER A 69 11.53 -17.90 18.30
CA SER A 69 12.37 -18.94 17.69
C SER A 69 12.34 -18.91 16.15
N LYS A 70 13.53 -18.94 15.53
CA LYS A 70 13.68 -19.42 14.14
C LYS A 70 13.44 -20.94 14.12
N ALA A 71 13.47 -21.56 12.93
CA ALA A 71 13.14 -22.97 12.71
C ALA A 71 13.57 -23.93 13.85
N VAL A 72 12.71 -24.86 14.25
CA VAL A 72 12.92 -25.70 15.45
C VAL A 72 12.85 -27.19 15.14
N LEU A 73 13.70 -27.96 15.81
CA LEU A 73 13.57 -29.41 15.93
C LEU A 73 13.03 -29.79 17.29
N VAL A 74 12.09 -30.74 17.31
CA VAL A 74 11.53 -31.31 18.54
C VAL A 74 12.19 -32.65 18.76
N LYS A 75 12.73 -32.88 19.95
CA LYS A 75 13.43 -34.12 20.32
C LYS A 75 12.87 -34.72 21.59
N TYR A 76 12.99 -36.03 21.75
CA TYR A 76 12.75 -36.73 23.02
C TYR A 76 14.01 -37.49 23.44
N ARG A 77 14.05 -37.93 24.69
CA ARG A 77 15.13 -38.77 25.21
C ARG A 77 14.67 -40.23 25.19
N ASP A 78 15.43 -41.11 24.55
CA ASP A 78 15.16 -42.55 24.52
C ASP A 78 15.63 -43.27 25.80
N GLN A 79 15.54 -44.61 25.81
CA GLN A 79 15.89 -45.45 26.96
C GLN A 79 17.40 -45.50 27.19
N GLU A 80 18.18 -45.30 26.13
CA GLU A 80 19.63 -45.22 26.11
C GLU A 80 20.15 -43.85 26.58
N GLY A 81 19.29 -42.84 26.60
CA GLY A 81 19.57 -41.48 27.07
C GLY A 81 19.91 -40.49 25.96
N ASP A 82 19.81 -40.89 24.70
CA ASP A 82 20.12 -40.10 23.51
C ASP A 82 18.92 -39.22 23.08
N LEU A 83 19.23 -38.09 22.46
CA LEU A 83 18.22 -37.13 21.98
C LEU A 83 17.81 -37.44 20.55
N VAL A 84 16.67 -38.12 20.40
CA VAL A 84 16.10 -38.53 19.12
C VAL A 84 15.16 -37.44 18.58
N THR A 85 15.26 -37.13 17.29
CA THR A 85 14.45 -36.09 16.63
C THR A 85 13.12 -36.66 16.17
N ILE A 86 12.03 -35.95 16.48
CA ILE A 86 10.68 -36.26 16.04
C ILE A 86 10.40 -35.48 14.76
N THR A 87 9.97 -36.17 13.72
CA THR A 87 9.70 -35.61 12.38
C THR A 87 8.27 -35.86 11.91
N ASN A 88 7.54 -36.78 12.55
CA ASN A 88 6.16 -37.13 12.21
C ASN A 88 5.34 -37.54 13.44
N THR A 89 4.02 -37.72 13.24
CA THR A 89 3.09 -38.09 14.33
C THR A 89 3.35 -39.49 14.88
N GLU A 90 3.86 -40.44 14.10
CA GLU A 90 4.15 -41.80 14.58
C GLU A 90 5.35 -41.80 15.55
N GLU A 91 6.41 -41.08 15.21
CA GLU A 91 7.57 -40.87 16.11
C GLU A 91 7.17 -40.11 17.37
N LEU A 92 6.19 -39.20 17.28
CA LEU A 92 5.63 -38.55 18.45
C LEU A 92 4.91 -39.56 19.36
N ARG A 93 4.14 -40.50 18.81
CA ARG A 93 3.51 -41.59 19.59
C ARG A 93 4.55 -42.48 20.26
N MET A 94 5.65 -42.78 19.58
CA MET A 94 6.76 -43.56 20.15
C MET A 94 7.40 -42.82 21.34
N ALA A 95 7.62 -41.50 21.22
CA ALA A 95 8.15 -40.65 22.29
C ALA A 95 7.20 -40.54 23.50
N GLU A 96 5.89 -40.63 23.27
CA GLU A 96 4.87 -40.63 24.31
C GLU A 96 4.81 -41.98 25.04
N ALA A 97 4.92 -43.08 24.30
CA ALA A 97 4.87 -44.44 24.84
C ALA A 97 6.11 -44.78 25.68
N SER A 98 7.26 -44.14 25.42
CA SER A 98 8.48 -44.32 26.21
C SER A 98 8.43 -43.65 27.60
N ALA A 99 7.42 -42.82 27.90
CA ALA A 99 7.29 -42.13 29.17
C ALA A 99 6.45 -42.96 30.15
N GLU A 100 7.09 -43.92 30.84
CA GLU A 100 6.34 -44.98 31.54
C GLU A 100 5.41 -44.49 32.66
N HIS A 101 5.64 -43.38 33.38
CA HIS A 101 4.69 -42.91 34.42
C HIS A 101 4.73 -41.41 34.77
N CYS A 102 5.33 -40.53 33.94
CA CYS A 102 5.38 -39.08 34.18
C CYS A 102 5.28 -38.28 32.87
N SER A 103 4.82 -37.02 32.97
CA SER A 103 4.64 -36.08 31.86
C SER A 103 5.74 -36.15 30.79
N VAL A 104 5.36 -36.31 29.52
CA VAL A 104 6.28 -36.37 28.37
C VAL A 104 7.18 -35.14 28.37
N LYS A 105 8.50 -35.36 28.28
CA LYS A 105 9.51 -34.29 28.24
C LYS A 105 10.07 -34.17 26.82
N LEU A 106 9.84 -33.02 26.19
CA LEU A 106 10.32 -32.70 24.85
C LEU A 106 11.37 -31.59 24.91
N TYR A 107 12.40 -31.74 24.10
CA TYR A 107 13.48 -30.79 23.95
C TYR A 107 13.31 -30.05 22.62
N VAL A 108 13.26 -28.73 22.68
CA VAL A 108 13.18 -27.85 21.52
C VAL A 108 14.59 -27.35 21.23
N VAL A 109 15.04 -27.49 19.98
CA VAL A 109 16.38 -27.08 19.54
C VAL A 109 16.22 -26.15 18.35
N GLU A 110 16.76 -24.93 18.45
CA GLU A 110 16.77 -23.97 17.35
C GLU A 110 17.77 -24.40 16.28
N VAL A 111 17.36 -24.34 15.02
CA VAL A 111 18.14 -24.72 13.85
C VAL A 111 18.00 -23.68 12.74
N LYS A 112 18.85 -23.78 11.73
CA LYS A 112 18.71 -22.97 10.52
C LYS A 112 17.50 -23.45 9.69
N PRO A 113 16.78 -22.57 8.96
CA PRO A 113 15.58 -22.94 8.19
C PRO A 113 15.75 -24.04 7.14
N ASP A 114 16.96 -24.24 6.62
CA ASP A 114 17.35 -25.29 5.68
C ASP A 114 17.44 -26.67 6.32
N GLN A 115 17.55 -26.76 7.64
CA GLN A 115 17.65 -28.01 8.40
C GLN A 115 16.30 -28.50 8.93
N ASP A 116 15.25 -27.70 8.79
CA ASP A 116 13.89 -28.04 9.22
C ASP A 116 12.98 -28.19 8.01
N THR A 117 12.81 -29.44 7.57
CA THR A 117 11.97 -29.80 6.42
C THR A 117 10.50 -29.39 6.59
N LEU A 118 10.05 -29.10 7.81
CA LEU A 118 8.67 -28.75 8.14
C LEU A 118 8.48 -27.25 8.42
N PHE A 119 9.54 -26.45 8.44
CA PHE A 119 9.50 -25.01 8.62
C PHE A 119 8.57 -24.30 7.62
N LYS A 120 8.58 -24.75 6.36
CA LYS A 120 7.70 -24.21 5.29
C LYS A 120 6.21 -24.54 5.48
N LYS A 121 5.86 -25.62 6.18
CA LYS A 121 4.47 -26.07 6.36
C LYS A 121 3.78 -25.38 7.52
N VAL A 122 4.48 -25.06 8.61
CA VAL A 122 3.88 -24.35 9.76
C VAL A 122 3.44 -22.93 9.38
N ARG A 123 4.23 -22.21 8.55
CA ARG A 123 3.83 -20.90 8.02
C ARG A 123 2.73 -20.94 6.95
N LYS A 124 2.46 -22.09 6.32
CA LYS A 124 1.33 -22.25 5.38
C LYS A 124 -0.02 -22.43 6.10
N GLY A 125 -0.03 -22.87 7.35
CA GLY A 125 -1.25 -23.09 8.13
C GLY A 125 -2.05 -21.82 8.42
N GLU A 126 -1.40 -20.65 8.43
CA GLU A 126 -2.06 -19.36 8.66
C GLU A 126 -2.76 -18.81 7.39
N ALA A 127 -2.47 -19.37 6.20
CA ALA A 127 -2.99 -18.86 4.93
C ALA A 127 -3.99 -19.78 4.22
N GLU A 128 -4.16 -21.03 4.67
CA GLU A 128 -5.02 -22.02 3.99
C GLU A 128 -6.49 -22.03 4.44
N ASP A 129 -6.87 -21.33 5.51
CA ASP A 129 -8.26 -21.37 6.03
C ASP A 129 -9.25 -20.48 5.23
N ASN A 130 -8.75 -19.65 4.29
CA ASN A 130 -9.59 -18.78 3.46
C ASN A 130 -9.78 -19.26 2.00
N LEU A 131 -9.28 -20.45 1.62
CA LEU A 131 -9.17 -20.83 0.19
C LEU A 131 -9.67 -22.24 -0.16
N LYS A 132 -10.64 -22.78 0.58
CA LYS A 132 -11.31 -24.04 0.21
C LYS A 132 -12.83 -23.93 0.17
N MET A 133 -13.35 -23.13 -0.77
CA MET A 133 -14.66 -23.40 -1.39
C MET A 133 -14.74 -22.80 -2.80
N ARG A 134 -14.14 -23.48 -3.78
CA ARG A 134 -14.65 -23.55 -5.17
C ARG A 134 -13.75 -24.44 -6.01
N ASN A 135 -14.16 -25.69 -6.17
CA ASN A 135 -13.86 -26.48 -7.37
C ASN A 135 -14.97 -27.53 -7.50
N VAL A 136 -15.99 -27.20 -8.29
CA VAL A 136 -16.95 -28.18 -8.82
C VAL A 136 -17.04 -27.94 -10.34
N THR A 137 -16.31 -28.78 -11.06
CA THR A 137 -16.50 -29.34 -12.42
C THR A 137 -17.23 -28.54 -13.51
N GLN A 138 -16.60 -28.48 -14.69
CA GLN A 138 -17.22 -29.03 -15.91
C GLN A 138 -16.18 -29.48 -16.97
N ASN A 139 -16.47 -30.64 -17.56
CA ASN A 139 -15.67 -31.38 -18.54
C ASN A 139 -15.79 -30.84 -19.97
N GLY A 140 -14.75 -31.08 -20.80
CA GLY A 140 -14.94 -31.50 -22.18
C GLY A 140 -13.88 -31.06 -23.20
N GLN A 141 -12.82 -31.86 -23.40
CA GLN A 141 -12.53 -32.55 -24.67
C GLN A 141 -11.10 -33.14 -24.69
N VAL A 142 -11.04 -34.43 -25.07
CA VAL A 142 -9.84 -35.26 -25.12
C VAL A 142 -9.08 -35.01 -26.42
N GLY A 143 -7.85 -34.52 -26.30
CA GLY A 143 -6.83 -34.58 -27.35
C GLY A 143 -5.50 -34.98 -26.73
N LYS A 144 -5.07 -36.23 -26.94
CA LYS A 144 -3.80 -36.77 -26.44
C LYS A 144 -2.62 -35.90 -26.90
N ARG A 145 -2.04 -35.12 -25.99
CA ARG A 145 -0.69 -34.55 -26.12
C ARG A 145 0.18 -35.16 -25.03
N LYS A 146 1.31 -35.72 -25.44
CA LYS A 146 2.33 -36.31 -24.56
C LYS A 146 2.64 -35.34 -23.43
N GLU A 147 2.51 -35.80 -22.20
CA GLU A 147 2.98 -35.13 -20.99
C GLU A 147 4.49 -34.89 -21.13
N VAL A 148 4.84 -33.65 -21.48
CA VAL A 148 6.09 -33.05 -21.03
C VAL A 148 5.84 -32.69 -19.56
N PRO A 149 6.71 -33.06 -18.61
CA PRO A 149 6.56 -32.60 -17.24
C PRO A 149 6.52 -31.08 -17.27
N SER A 150 5.35 -30.51 -17.01
CA SER A 150 5.22 -29.09 -16.74
C SER A 150 5.97 -28.87 -15.44
N GLU A 151 7.22 -28.41 -15.52
CA GLU A 151 7.86 -27.70 -14.43
C GLU A 151 6.88 -26.58 -14.05
N SER A 152 6.09 -26.80 -13.00
CA SER A 152 5.29 -25.76 -12.41
C SER A 152 6.28 -24.70 -11.97
N ALA A 153 6.40 -23.61 -12.71
CA ALA A 153 7.18 -22.46 -12.33
C ALA A 153 6.64 -22.00 -10.97
N CYS A 154 7.29 -22.44 -9.89
CA CYS A 154 6.92 -22.07 -8.53
C CYS A 154 7.34 -20.61 -8.39
N ILE A 155 6.41 -19.71 -8.69
CA ILE A 155 6.58 -18.28 -8.42
C ILE A 155 6.80 -18.17 -6.92
N SER A 156 8.00 -17.74 -6.52
CA SER A 156 8.37 -17.65 -5.12
C SER A 156 7.49 -16.62 -4.40
N ASP A 157 7.15 -16.86 -3.14
CA ASP A 157 6.35 -15.94 -2.31
C ASP A 157 6.94 -14.52 -2.28
N TRP A 158 8.26 -14.37 -2.38
CA TRP A 158 8.89 -13.05 -2.47
C TRP A 158 8.55 -12.35 -3.79
N ILE A 159 8.35 -13.06 -4.91
CA ILE A 159 7.94 -12.49 -6.19
C ILE A 159 6.50 -12.02 -6.09
N ILE A 160 5.64 -12.74 -5.38
CA ILE A 160 4.25 -12.34 -5.12
C ILE A 160 4.25 -11.11 -4.22
N GLN A 161 5.00 -11.11 -3.11
CA GLN A 161 5.13 -9.96 -2.22
C GLN A 161 5.77 -8.76 -2.91
N PHE A 162 6.78 -8.99 -3.77
CA PHE A 162 7.37 -7.94 -4.60
C PHE A 162 6.37 -7.41 -5.62
N ALA A 163 5.60 -8.28 -6.27
CA ALA A 163 4.56 -7.88 -7.21
C ALA A 163 3.46 -7.08 -6.49
N GLN A 164 3.06 -7.46 -5.26
CA GLN A 164 2.12 -6.71 -4.42
C GLN A 164 2.71 -5.38 -3.95
N PHE A 165 3.96 -5.36 -3.49
CA PHE A 165 4.65 -4.14 -3.08
C PHE A 165 4.83 -3.20 -4.26
N PHE A 166 5.20 -3.73 -5.42
CA PHE A 166 5.28 -3.01 -6.67
C PHE A 166 3.89 -2.50 -7.06
N LYS A 167 2.84 -3.34 -7.05
CA LYS A 167 1.44 -2.96 -7.28
C LYS A 167 1.07 -1.71 -6.47
N ASN A 168 1.32 -1.74 -5.16
CA ASN A 168 1.06 -0.63 -4.25
C ASN A 168 1.96 0.59 -4.50
N TYR A 169 3.20 0.36 -4.94
CA TYR A 169 4.18 1.41 -5.20
C TYR A 169 3.93 2.17 -6.50
N VAL A 170 3.50 1.49 -7.57
CA VAL A 170 3.20 2.10 -8.89
C VAL A 170 1.71 2.39 -9.10
N GLY A 171 0.81 1.83 -8.29
CA GLY A 171 -0.62 2.13 -8.34
C GLY A 171 -1.40 1.35 -9.40
N PHE A 172 -0.81 0.28 -9.94
CA PHE A 172 -1.49 -0.56 -10.90
C PHE A 172 -2.51 -1.46 -10.20
N ASP A 173 -3.78 -1.09 -10.23
CA ASP A 173 -4.82 -2.03 -9.85
C ASP A 173 -5.16 -2.96 -11.02
N VAL A 174 -4.56 -4.14 -11.07
CA VAL A 174 -4.80 -5.15 -12.13
C VAL A 174 -6.17 -5.80 -11.98
N ASP A 175 -6.65 -5.96 -10.74
CA ASP A 175 -7.90 -6.66 -10.44
C ASP A 175 -9.09 -5.89 -11.03
N ALA A 176 -9.04 -4.56 -10.93
CA ALA A 176 -9.97 -3.65 -11.62
C ALA A 176 -10.20 -3.95 -13.11
N TYR A 177 -9.14 -4.26 -13.86
CA TYR A 177 -9.26 -4.53 -15.29
C TYR A 177 -9.91 -5.86 -15.55
N LEU A 178 -9.54 -6.87 -14.75
CA LEU A 178 -10.08 -8.21 -14.86
C LEU A 178 -11.56 -8.20 -14.51
N ASP A 179 -11.94 -7.45 -13.47
CA ASP A 179 -13.33 -7.25 -13.08
C ASP A 179 -14.12 -6.55 -14.20
N LEU A 180 -13.63 -5.43 -14.74
CA LEU A 180 -14.31 -4.73 -15.85
C LEU A 180 -14.46 -5.61 -17.09
N HIS A 181 -13.45 -6.41 -17.42
CA HIS A 181 -13.49 -7.34 -18.55
C HIS A 181 -14.52 -8.45 -18.33
N GLU A 182 -14.48 -9.09 -17.16
CA GLU A 182 -15.41 -10.18 -16.84
C GLU A 182 -16.86 -9.68 -16.79
N ILE A 183 -17.09 -8.52 -16.17
CA ILE A 183 -18.40 -7.86 -16.13
C ILE A 183 -18.87 -7.53 -17.55
N GLY A 184 -18.06 -6.85 -18.36
CA GLY A 184 -18.42 -6.47 -19.72
C GLY A 184 -18.72 -7.67 -20.62
N MET A 185 -17.87 -8.71 -20.57
CA MET A 185 -18.07 -9.94 -21.34
C MET A 185 -19.33 -10.68 -20.93
N LYS A 186 -19.64 -10.69 -19.64
CA LYS A 186 -20.84 -11.35 -19.12
C LYS A 186 -22.12 -10.62 -19.51
N LEU A 187 -22.17 -9.30 -19.32
CA LEU A 187 -23.29 -8.47 -19.77
C LEU A 187 -23.56 -8.62 -21.28
N TYR A 188 -22.49 -8.65 -22.08
CA TYR A 188 -22.60 -8.88 -23.52
C TYR A 188 -23.14 -10.27 -23.86
N SER A 189 -22.65 -11.32 -23.19
CA SER A 189 -23.07 -12.70 -23.44
C SER A 189 -24.52 -12.93 -23.02
N ASP A 190 -24.93 -12.39 -21.87
CA ASP A 190 -26.31 -12.50 -21.38
C ASP A 190 -27.29 -11.76 -22.31
N ALA A 191 -26.91 -10.59 -22.81
CA ALA A 191 -27.70 -9.87 -23.82
C ALA A 191 -27.83 -10.62 -25.16
N MET A 192 -26.86 -11.49 -25.49
CA MET A 192 -26.91 -12.38 -26.66
C MET A 192 -27.76 -13.64 -26.40
N GLU A 193 -27.89 -14.08 -25.15
CA GLU A 193 -28.76 -15.20 -24.75
C GLU A 193 -30.23 -14.76 -24.64
N ASP A 194 -30.48 -13.53 -24.20
CA ASP A 194 -31.78 -12.87 -24.32
C ASP A 194 -32.08 -12.56 -25.80
N THR A 195 -33.37 -12.35 -26.13
CA THR A 195 -33.73 -12.02 -27.52
C THR A 195 -33.10 -10.66 -27.85
N VAL A 196 -32.06 -10.63 -28.69
CA VAL A 196 -31.25 -9.43 -29.04
C VAL A 196 -32.08 -8.17 -29.39
N THR A 197 -33.34 -8.35 -29.79
CA THR A 197 -34.30 -7.28 -30.12
C THR A 197 -35.10 -6.74 -28.93
N SER A 198 -34.96 -7.26 -27.72
CA SER A 198 -35.68 -6.76 -26.53
C SER A 198 -35.04 -5.47 -26.00
N GLU A 199 -35.84 -4.63 -25.33
CA GLU A 199 -35.34 -3.39 -24.71
C GLU A 199 -34.33 -3.71 -23.60
N GLU A 200 -34.57 -4.76 -22.82
CA GLU A 200 -33.67 -5.20 -21.75
C GLU A 200 -32.28 -5.62 -22.27
N ALA A 201 -32.20 -6.23 -23.46
CA ALA A 201 -30.92 -6.58 -24.08
C ALA A 201 -30.14 -5.32 -24.52
N GLN A 202 -30.83 -4.24 -24.94
CA GLN A 202 -30.18 -2.98 -25.33
C GLN A 202 -29.54 -2.26 -24.12
N ASP A 203 -30.18 -2.29 -22.96
CA ASP A 203 -29.61 -1.75 -21.71
C ASP A 203 -28.35 -2.52 -21.29
N LEU A 204 -28.34 -3.85 -21.45
CA LEU A 204 -27.18 -4.69 -21.19
C LEU A 204 -26.03 -4.44 -22.19
N PHE A 205 -26.32 -4.26 -23.50
CA PHE A 205 -25.30 -3.88 -24.47
C PHE A 205 -24.68 -2.52 -24.17
N SER A 206 -25.51 -1.55 -23.79
CA SER A 206 -25.05 -0.21 -23.41
C SER A 206 -24.14 -0.28 -22.18
N SER A 207 -24.56 -1.02 -21.16
CA SER A 207 -23.76 -1.26 -19.94
C SER A 207 -22.43 -1.99 -20.24
N ALA A 208 -22.44 -2.99 -21.12
CA ALA A 208 -21.23 -3.69 -21.54
C ALA A 208 -20.27 -2.75 -22.29
N ALA A 209 -20.78 -1.93 -23.21
CA ALA A 209 -20.01 -0.95 -23.95
C ALA A 209 -19.34 0.08 -23.01
N GLU A 210 -20.07 0.57 -22.01
CA GLU A 210 -19.54 1.47 -20.98
C GLU A 210 -18.39 0.83 -20.18
N LYS A 211 -18.50 -0.45 -19.82
CA LYS A 211 -17.43 -1.17 -19.10
C LYS A 211 -16.17 -1.36 -19.93
N PHE A 212 -16.30 -1.64 -21.23
CA PHE A 212 -15.16 -1.70 -22.14
C PHE A 212 -14.54 -0.33 -22.41
N GLN A 213 -15.36 0.72 -22.49
CA GLN A 213 -14.90 2.11 -22.62
C GLN A 213 -14.10 2.54 -21.38
N GLU A 214 -14.60 2.22 -20.18
CA GLU A 214 -13.91 2.45 -18.90
C GLU A 214 -12.55 1.73 -18.87
N MET A 215 -12.51 0.46 -19.28
CA MET A 215 -11.26 -0.31 -19.36
C MET A 215 -10.25 0.32 -20.34
N ALA A 216 -10.70 0.78 -21.51
CA ALA A 216 -9.83 1.41 -22.50
C ALA A 216 -9.24 2.73 -21.98
N ALA A 217 -10.06 3.57 -21.33
CA ALA A 217 -9.58 4.79 -20.69
C ALA A 217 -8.58 4.49 -19.56
N LEU A 218 -8.87 3.49 -18.72
CA LEU A 218 -7.99 3.06 -17.63
C LEU A 218 -6.63 2.59 -18.16
N ALA A 219 -6.62 1.81 -19.26
CA ALA A 219 -5.40 1.31 -19.88
C ALA A 219 -4.47 2.45 -20.34
N LEU A 220 -5.05 3.48 -20.95
CA LEU A 220 -4.31 4.68 -21.38
C LEU A 220 -3.81 5.49 -20.17
N PHE A 221 -4.65 5.69 -19.16
CA PHE A 221 -4.26 6.32 -17.90
C PHE A 221 -3.04 5.61 -17.27
N ASN A 222 -3.08 4.28 -17.20
CA ASN A 222 -1.98 3.49 -16.67
C ASN A 222 -0.72 3.54 -17.55
N CYS A 223 -0.87 3.65 -18.88
CA CYS A 223 0.24 3.95 -19.77
C CYS A 223 0.88 5.32 -19.45
N GLY A 224 0.06 6.33 -19.13
CA GLY A 224 0.52 7.62 -18.61
C GLY A 224 1.34 7.48 -17.32
N ASN A 225 0.87 6.67 -16.36
CA ASN A 225 1.58 6.42 -15.09
C ASN A 225 2.95 5.75 -15.30
N VAL A 226 3.10 4.90 -16.32
CA VAL A 226 4.41 4.36 -16.71
C VAL A 226 5.35 5.50 -17.13
N HIS A 227 4.87 6.44 -17.95
CA HIS A 227 5.66 7.59 -18.37
C HIS A 227 6.02 8.53 -17.22
N MET A 228 5.08 8.80 -16.30
CA MET A 228 5.37 9.53 -15.04
C MET A 228 6.48 8.83 -14.24
N SER A 229 6.43 7.50 -14.13
CA SER A 229 7.46 6.71 -13.44
C SER A 229 8.81 6.77 -14.15
N ARG A 230 8.83 6.79 -15.49
CA ARG A 230 10.05 6.90 -16.31
C ARG A 230 10.68 8.29 -16.26
N ALA A 231 9.88 9.36 -16.12
CA ALA A 231 10.37 10.71 -15.92
C ALA A 231 11.18 10.84 -14.63
N ARG A 232 10.85 10.03 -13.62
CA ARG A 232 11.51 9.98 -12.30
C ARG A 232 12.84 9.20 -12.28
N LYS A 233 13.42 8.90 -13.45
CA LYS A 233 14.71 8.20 -13.58
C LYS A 233 15.80 8.95 -12.78
N ARG A 234 16.51 8.23 -11.90
CA ARG A 234 17.58 8.80 -11.06
C ARG A 234 18.94 8.80 -11.77
N LEU A 235 19.78 9.79 -11.45
CA LEU A 235 21.23 9.76 -11.71
C LEU A 235 21.94 9.07 -10.57
N TYR A 236 23.00 8.35 -10.93
CA TYR A 236 24.05 7.95 -10.02
C TYR A 236 25.30 8.69 -10.47
N PHE A 237 25.76 9.63 -9.66
CA PHE A 237 27.04 10.28 -9.87
C PHE A 237 28.12 9.41 -9.25
N THR A 238 29.23 9.22 -9.96
CA THR A 238 30.47 8.71 -9.37
C THR A 238 31.20 9.88 -8.71
N GLU A 239 31.80 9.68 -7.53
CA GLU A 239 32.50 10.73 -6.76
C GLU A 239 33.57 11.48 -7.58
N ASP A 240 34.14 10.84 -8.60
CA ASP A 240 35.15 11.43 -9.51
C ASP A 240 34.58 12.22 -10.71
N SER A 241 33.26 12.50 -10.75
CA SER A 241 32.64 13.16 -11.89
C SER A 241 33.02 14.64 -11.96
N SER A 242 33.68 15.07 -13.04
CA SER A 242 33.93 16.49 -13.29
C SER A 242 32.62 17.29 -13.38
N ARG A 243 32.63 18.55 -12.91
CA ARG A 243 31.48 19.48 -12.96
C ARG A 243 30.81 19.56 -14.34
N GLU A 244 31.60 19.63 -15.42
CA GLU A 244 31.08 19.68 -16.79
C GLU A 244 30.33 18.39 -17.21
N SER A 245 30.80 17.23 -16.73
CA SER A 245 30.11 15.94 -16.94
C SER A 245 28.80 15.88 -16.19
N VAL A 246 28.76 16.40 -14.95
CA VAL A 246 27.54 16.51 -14.14
C VAL A 246 26.51 17.39 -14.85
N PHE A 247 26.90 18.59 -15.31
CA PHE A 247 26.00 19.48 -16.05
C PHE A 247 25.44 18.84 -17.33
N ARG A 248 26.28 18.16 -18.12
CA ARG A 248 25.81 17.44 -19.32
C ARG A 248 24.81 16.34 -19.00
N GLN A 249 25.04 15.59 -17.92
CA GLN A 249 24.12 14.53 -17.48
C GLN A 249 22.80 15.10 -16.95
N VAL A 250 22.85 16.19 -16.18
CA VAL A 250 21.67 16.90 -15.68
C VAL A 250 20.80 17.41 -16.83
N LYS A 251 21.41 18.06 -17.83
CA LYS A 251 20.69 18.53 -19.03
C LYS A 251 20.04 17.36 -19.80
N SER A 252 20.80 16.28 -20.05
CA SER A 252 20.25 15.12 -20.72
C SER A 252 19.06 14.49 -19.98
N LEU A 253 19.05 14.56 -18.65
CA LEU A 253 17.93 14.07 -17.87
C LEU A 253 16.75 15.02 -17.82
N TYR A 254 17.01 16.32 -17.78
CA TYR A 254 15.96 17.32 -17.93
C TYR A 254 15.19 17.08 -19.24
N ASP A 255 15.91 16.95 -20.37
CA ASP A 255 15.31 16.68 -21.68
C ASP A 255 14.54 15.34 -21.71
N TRP A 256 15.08 14.30 -21.05
CA TRP A 256 14.41 13.01 -20.91
C TRP A 256 13.12 13.11 -20.11
N ALA A 257 13.16 13.76 -18.94
CA ALA A 257 12.01 13.90 -18.07
C ALA A 257 10.91 14.75 -18.73
N GLN A 258 11.27 15.84 -19.42
CA GLN A 258 10.34 16.64 -20.24
C GLN A 258 9.65 15.79 -21.32
N THR A 259 10.41 14.96 -22.02
CA THR A 259 9.88 14.06 -23.05
C THR A 259 8.90 13.04 -22.46
N GLU A 260 9.22 12.46 -21.31
CA GLU A 260 8.35 11.48 -20.66
C GLU A 260 7.11 12.14 -20.03
N TYR A 261 7.20 13.35 -19.47
CA TYR A 261 6.03 14.11 -19.03
C TYR A 261 5.08 14.44 -20.17
N THR A 262 5.60 14.87 -21.32
CA THR A 262 4.79 15.11 -22.53
C THR A 262 4.06 13.84 -22.97
N LYS A 263 4.74 12.67 -22.96
CA LYS A 263 4.10 11.39 -23.27
C LYS A 263 3.01 11.03 -22.26
N ALA A 264 3.25 11.28 -20.96
CA ALA A 264 2.25 11.04 -19.92
C ALA A 264 0.99 11.89 -20.15
N GLY A 265 1.15 13.19 -20.38
CA GLY A 265 0.05 14.12 -20.69
C GLY A 265 -0.79 13.65 -21.88
N ASN A 266 -0.14 13.29 -23.00
CA ASN A 266 -0.83 12.77 -24.18
C ASN A 266 -1.67 11.52 -23.89
N ARG A 267 -1.17 10.61 -23.03
CA ARG A 267 -1.92 9.40 -22.63
C ARG A 267 -3.13 9.72 -21.76
N TYR A 268 -3.01 10.67 -20.84
CA TYR A 268 -4.15 11.12 -20.03
C TYR A 268 -5.20 11.82 -20.90
N GLU A 269 -4.79 12.65 -21.86
CA GLU A 269 -5.71 13.27 -22.83
C GLU A 269 -6.41 12.23 -23.72
N GLU A 270 -5.71 11.20 -24.18
CA GLU A 270 -6.33 10.08 -24.91
C GLU A 270 -7.35 9.33 -24.03
N ALA A 271 -7.05 9.12 -22.75
CA ALA A 271 -8.00 8.52 -21.80
C ALA A 271 -9.26 9.39 -21.65
N LEU A 272 -9.12 10.71 -21.55
CA LEU A 272 -10.23 11.66 -21.44
C LEU A 272 -11.05 11.78 -22.72
N LYS A 273 -10.44 11.56 -23.90
CA LYS A 273 -11.20 11.47 -25.17
C LYS A 273 -12.08 10.23 -25.21
N ILE A 274 -11.66 9.13 -24.60
CA ILE A 274 -12.46 7.92 -24.47
C ILE A 274 -13.52 8.10 -23.39
N LYS A 275 -13.15 8.56 -22.19
CA LYS A 275 -14.07 8.74 -21.06
C LYS A 275 -13.93 10.17 -20.48
N PRO A 276 -14.75 11.14 -20.91
CA PRO A 276 -14.64 12.54 -20.49
C PRO A 276 -14.91 12.79 -19.00
N ASP A 277 -15.69 11.90 -18.35
CA ASP A 277 -16.05 11.95 -16.95
C ASP A 277 -15.04 11.21 -16.03
N PHE A 278 -13.83 10.91 -16.54
CA PHE A 278 -12.80 10.18 -15.80
C PHE A 278 -11.94 11.11 -14.92
N TYR A 279 -12.43 11.42 -13.71
CA TYR A 279 -11.80 12.39 -12.80
C TYR A 279 -10.35 12.04 -12.46
N GLU A 280 -10.00 10.75 -12.36
CA GLU A 280 -8.63 10.33 -12.08
C GLU A 280 -7.66 10.77 -13.18
N ALA A 281 -8.06 10.72 -14.45
CA ALA A 281 -7.23 11.17 -15.56
C ALA A 281 -7.08 12.69 -15.60
N VAL A 282 -8.10 13.44 -15.18
CA VAL A 282 -8.01 14.90 -15.01
C VAL A 282 -6.99 15.24 -13.93
N LEU A 283 -7.08 14.59 -12.77
CA LEU A 283 -6.14 14.80 -11.66
C LEU A 283 -4.70 14.40 -12.04
N ALA A 284 -4.54 13.29 -12.75
CA ALA A 284 -3.21 12.87 -13.23
C ALA A 284 -2.61 13.84 -14.26
N LEU A 285 -3.44 14.44 -15.13
CA LEU A 285 -3.01 15.50 -16.04
C LEU A 285 -2.54 16.74 -15.27
N GLY A 286 -3.29 17.16 -14.24
CA GLY A 286 -2.90 18.28 -13.39
C GLY A 286 -1.59 18.01 -12.65
N GLN A 287 -1.41 16.80 -12.09
CA GLN A 287 -0.13 16.42 -11.47
C GLN A 287 1.01 16.40 -12.47
N GLN A 288 0.80 15.86 -13.67
CA GLN A 288 1.83 15.81 -14.71
C GLN A 288 2.32 17.23 -15.05
N GLN A 289 1.39 18.17 -15.23
CA GLN A 289 1.69 19.57 -15.53
C GLN A 289 2.43 20.25 -14.38
N PHE A 290 2.00 20.00 -13.14
CA PHE A 290 2.71 20.46 -11.95
C PHE A 290 4.16 19.94 -11.89
N GLU A 291 4.37 18.64 -12.07
CA GLU A 291 5.71 18.03 -12.01
C GLU A 291 6.61 18.54 -13.17
N GLN A 292 6.01 18.85 -14.32
CA GLN A 292 6.70 19.45 -15.47
C GLN A 292 7.08 20.91 -15.21
N ALA A 293 6.16 21.70 -14.62
CA ALA A 293 6.42 23.08 -14.21
C ALA A 293 7.55 23.13 -13.18
N LYS A 294 7.43 22.28 -12.15
CA LYS A 294 8.41 22.11 -11.09
C LYS A 294 9.78 21.74 -11.64
N LEU A 295 9.87 20.74 -12.52
CA LEU A 295 11.12 20.36 -13.17
C LEU A 295 11.76 21.55 -13.90
N SER A 296 10.97 22.30 -14.67
CA SER A 296 11.43 23.45 -15.44
C SER A 296 11.93 24.59 -14.56
N TRP A 297 11.20 24.88 -13.48
CA TRP A 297 11.59 25.87 -12.48
C TRP A 297 12.90 25.51 -11.78
N TYR A 298 13.03 24.30 -11.23
CA TYR A 298 14.23 23.91 -10.51
C TYR A 298 15.44 23.72 -11.43
N TYR A 299 15.21 23.34 -12.70
CA TYR A 299 16.28 23.33 -13.70
C TYR A 299 16.77 24.75 -14.01
N ALA A 300 15.87 25.73 -14.11
CA ALA A 300 16.24 27.13 -14.31
C ALA A 300 17.05 27.66 -13.12
N ILE A 301 16.55 27.48 -11.90
CA ILE A 301 17.22 27.91 -10.67
C ILE A 301 18.61 27.29 -10.52
N GLY A 302 18.75 25.97 -10.73
CA GLY A 302 20.06 25.33 -10.58
C GLY A 302 21.05 25.56 -11.73
N ASN A 303 20.66 26.28 -12.78
CA ASN A 303 21.59 26.78 -13.81
C ASN A 303 21.90 28.28 -13.63
N ASP A 304 21.53 28.88 -12.50
CA ASP A 304 21.77 30.29 -12.17
C ASP A 304 21.32 31.24 -13.29
N VAL A 305 20.16 30.95 -13.93
CA VAL A 305 19.63 31.82 -14.97
C VAL A 305 19.18 33.15 -14.37
N ASP A 306 19.34 34.23 -15.14
CA ASP A 306 18.79 35.53 -14.76
C ASP A 306 17.26 35.48 -14.77
N LEU A 307 16.65 35.54 -13.59
CA LEU A 307 15.21 35.42 -13.39
C LEU A 307 14.43 36.58 -14.00
N GLU A 308 15.04 37.76 -14.16
CA GLU A 308 14.38 38.91 -14.78
C GLU A 308 14.15 38.71 -16.28
N SER A 309 15.05 37.96 -16.95
CA SER A 309 14.98 37.69 -18.39
C SER A 309 14.56 36.25 -18.73
N TRP A 310 14.38 35.39 -17.73
CA TRP A 310 13.98 34.00 -17.93
C TRP A 310 12.52 33.89 -18.41
N PRO A 311 12.23 33.14 -19.49
CA PRO A 311 10.88 33.02 -20.03
C PRO A 311 9.98 32.15 -19.15
N SER A 312 9.46 32.73 -18.06
CA SER A 312 8.61 32.05 -17.07
C SER A 312 7.20 31.74 -17.55
N THR A 313 6.77 32.29 -18.70
CA THR A 313 5.39 32.16 -19.22
C THR A 313 4.95 30.71 -19.39
N GLU A 314 5.81 29.83 -19.92
CA GLU A 314 5.46 28.42 -20.11
C GLU A 314 5.28 27.69 -18.77
N VAL A 315 6.08 28.05 -17.75
CA VAL A 315 6.00 27.43 -16.43
C VAL A 315 4.78 27.92 -15.66
N LEU A 316 4.46 29.22 -15.74
CA LEU A 316 3.22 29.79 -15.20
C LEU A 316 1.97 29.14 -15.82
N GLU A 317 1.98 28.95 -17.14
CA GLU A 317 0.89 28.30 -17.85
C GLU A 317 0.70 26.83 -17.41
N LEU A 318 1.80 26.10 -17.15
CA LEU A 318 1.71 24.75 -16.61
C LEU A 318 1.13 24.73 -15.19
N TYR A 319 1.48 25.69 -14.34
CA TYR A 319 0.88 25.83 -13.01
C TYR A 319 -0.62 26.17 -13.07
N ASN A 320 -1.01 27.09 -13.96
CA ASN A 320 -2.43 27.42 -14.17
C ASN A 320 -3.22 26.18 -14.59
N LYS A 321 -2.76 25.45 -15.60
CA LYS A 321 -3.42 24.21 -16.05
C LYS A 321 -3.45 23.14 -14.96
N ALA A 322 -2.40 23.03 -14.15
CA ALA A 322 -2.36 22.10 -13.04
C ALA A 322 -3.46 22.40 -12.02
N GLU A 323 -3.62 23.67 -11.65
CA GLU A 323 -4.67 24.15 -10.74
C GLU A 323 -6.08 23.97 -11.31
N GLU A 324 -6.30 24.36 -12.57
CA GLU A 324 -7.59 24.16 -13.27
C GLU A 324 -7.99 22.68 -13.31
N ASN A 325 -7.03 21.77 -13.55
CA ASN A 325 -7.26 20.34 -13.53
C ASN A 325 -7.52 19.80 -12.10
N MET A 326 -6.92 20.38 -11.05
CA MET A 326 -7.26 20.02 -9.67
C MET A 326 -8.70 20.40 -9.34
N GLU A 327 -9.11 21.63 -9.67
CA GLU A 327 -10.47 22.11 -9.45
C GLU A 327 -11.48 21.27 -10.22
N LYS A 328 -11.26 21.07 -11.52
CA LYS A 328 -12.13 20.25 -12.37
C LYS A 328 -12.20 18.80 -11.89
N GLY A 329 -11.06 18.19 -11.56
CA GLY A 329 -11.00 16.82 -11.06
C GLY A 329 -11.70 16.66 -9.71
N MET A 330 -11.61 17.65 -8.83
CA MET A 330 -12.34 17.69 -7.56
C MET A 330 -13.84 17.78 -7.76
N GLN A 331 -14.32 18.71 -8.57
CA GLN A 331 -15.76 18.83 -8.87
C GLN A 331 -16.32 17.54 -9.47
N MET A 332 -15.62 16.95 -10.45
CA MET A 332 -16.06 15.71 -11.08
C MET A 332 -16.14 14.54 -10.10
N TRP A 333 -15.19 14.45 -9.16
CA TRP A 333 -15.19 13.44 -8.13
C TRP A 333 -16.33 13.66 -7.13
N GLU A 334 -16.58 14.90 -6.70
CA GLU A 334 -17.68 15.23 -5.80
C GLU A 334 -19.05 14.93 -6.41
N ASP A 335 -19.26 15.29 -7.69
CA ASP A 335 -20.48 14.97 -8.43
C ASP A 335 -20.69 13.45 -8.57
N ALA A 336 -19.62 12.69 -8.81
CA ALA A 336 -19.67 11.24 -8.92
C ALA A 336 -19.98 10.58 -7.55
N GLU A 337 -19.40 11.10 -6.48
CA GLU A 337 -19.63 10.62 -5.12
C GLU A 337 -21.06 10.95 -4.64
N GLU A 338 -21.57 12.14 -4.94
CA GLU A 338 -22.97 12.50 -4.64
C GLU A 338 -23.95 11.57 -5.36
N LYS A 339 -23.74 11.31 -6.66
CA LYS A 339 -24.54 10.35 -7.43
C LYS A 339 -24.48 8.95 -6.83
N ARG A 340 -23.29 8.47 -6.45
CA ARG A 340 -23.11 7.16 -5.81
C ARG A 340 -23.93 7.05 -4.51
N VAL A 341 -23.93 8.09 -3.69
CA VAL A 341 -24.72 8.14 -2.44
C VAL A 341 -26.22 8.16 -2.72
N ILE A 342 -26.67 8.92 -3.73
CA ILE A 342 -28.07 8.94 -4.15
C ILE A 342 -28.51 7.58 -4.69
N GLU A 343 -27.70 6.93 -5.53
CA GLU A 343 -28.00 5.62 -6.13
C GLU A 343 -28.09 4.52 -5.08
N LEU A 344 -27.25 4.56 -4.04
CA LEU A 344 -27.35 3.67 -2.87
C LEU A 344 -28.66 3.84 -2.09
N SER A 345 -29.31 5.01 -2.19
CA SER A 345 -30.58 5.29 -1.50
C SER A 345 -31.81 4.92 -2.33
N GLN A 346 -31.65 4.58 -3.63
CA GLN A 346 -32.75 4.23 -4.53
C GLN A 346 -32.72 2.73 -4.89
N PRO A 347 -33.89 2.09 -5.10
CA PRO A 347 -33.94 0.73 -5.62
C PRO A 347 -33.42 0.71 -7.06
N ASN A 348 -32.18 0.26 -7.21
CA ASN A 348 -31.50 0.21 -8.49
C ASN A 348 -32.10 -0.93 -9.34
N LYS A 349 -32.53 -0.64 -10.57
CA LYS A 349 -33.22 -1.62 -11.44
C LYS A 349 -32.27 -2.70 -11.98
N ILE A 350 -30.98 -2.38 -12.04
CA ILE A 350 -29.93 -3.23 -12.60
C ILE A 350 -29.36 -4.18 -11.53
N GLU A 351 -29.34 -3.77 -10.26
CA GLU A 351 -28.90 -4.61 -9.13
C GLU A 351 -29.60 -5.98 -9.02
N PRO A 352 -30.94 -6.07 -9.11
CA PRO A 352 -31.62 -7.37 -9.08
C PRO A 352 -31.36 -8.21 -10.34
N LEU A 353 -31.00 -7.58 -11.48
CA LEU A 353 -30.56 -8.29 -12.69
C LEU A 353 -29.13 -8.84 -12.50
N LEU A 354 -28.22 -8.04 -11.92
CA LEU A 354 -26.85 -8.47 -11.59
C LEU A 354 -26.82 -9.60 -10.55
N GLN A 355 -27.72 -9.55 -9.55
CA GLN A 355 -27.94 -10.63 -8.58
C GLN A 355 -28.44 -11.92 -9.26
N LYS A 356 -29.42 -11.81 -10.17
CA LYS A 356 -29.87 -12.97 -10.98
C LYS A 356 -28.73 -13.56 -11.80
N MET A 357 -27.85 -12.71 -12.32
CA MET A 357 -26.68 -13.11 -13.10
C MET A 357 -25.53 -13.65 -12.23
N LYS A 358 -25.64 -13.68 -10.89
CA LYS A 358 -24.57 -14.07 -9.95
C LYS A 358 -23.29 -13.23 -10.09
N LEU A 359 -23.44 -11.94 -10.43
CA LEU A 359 -22.33 -10.97 -10.46
C LEU A 359 -21.95 -10.44 -9.07
N ASP A 360 -22.72 -10.77 -8.04
CA ASP A 360 -22.50 -10.36 -6.63
C ASP A 360 -21.13 -10.73 -6.07
N LYS A 361 -20.44 -11.70 -6.68
CA LYS A 361 -19.07 -12.09 -6.28
C LYS A 361 -17.97 -11.30 -6.98
N LEU A 362 -18.29 -10.61 -8.08
CA LEU A 362 -17.37 -9.72 -8.82
C LEU A 362 -17.50 -8.28 -8.34
N LEU A 363 -18.69 -7.90 -7.88
CA LEU A 363 -18.92 -6.63 -7.21
C LEU A 363 -18.48 -6.81 -5.75
N ASN A 364 -17.25 -6.42 -5.43
CA ASN A 364 -16.82 -6.35 -4.03
C ASN A 364 -17.78 -5.41 -3.27
N HIS A 365 -18.67 -5.97 -2.45
CA HIS A 365 -19.58 -5.18 -1.63
C HIS A 365 -18.79 -4.53 -0.49
N VAL A 366 -18.32 -3.32 -0.73
CA VAL A 366 -17.78 -2.42 0.29
C VAL A 366 -18.96 -1.95 1.15
N SER A 367 -18.83 -2.02 2.47
CA SER A 367 -19.87 -1.51 3.37
C SER A 367 -20.04 0.01 3.21
N ALA A 368 -21.21 0.55 3.58
CA ALA A 368 -21.45 1.99 3.48
C ALA A 368 -20.42 2.81 4.29
N ASP A 369 -20.02 2.29 5.46
CA ASP A 369 -19.03 2.91 6.33
C ASP A 369 -17.63 2.90 5.69
N GLU A 370 -17.19 1.76 5.16
CA GLU A 370 -15.91 1.65 4.43
C GLU A 370 -15.88 2.55 3.18
N ALA A 371 -17.00 2.66 2.46
CA ALA A 371 -17.08 3.51 1.27
C ALA A 371 -17.03 5.01 1.64
N ALA A 372 -17.69 5.42 2.72
CA ALA A 372 -17.62 6.80 3.22
C ALA A 372 -16.21 7.16 3.69
N GLU A 373 -15.54 6.21 4.35
CA GLU A 373 -14.15 6.34 4.80
C GLU A 373 -13.18 6.46 3.61
N GLN A 374 -13.35 5.62 2.59
CA GLN A 374 -12.58 5.70 1.35
C GLN A 374 -12.78 7.04 0.66
N ALA A 375 -14.02 7.55 0.59
CA ALA A 375 -14.31 8.86 0.01
C ALA A 375 -13.65 10.00 0.80
N ALA A 376 -13.68 9.94 2.13
CA ALA A 376 -13.00 10.92 2.99
C ALA A 376 -11.47 10.92 2.80
N ASN A 377 -10.88 9.74 2.60
CA ASN A 377 -9.45 9.59 2.30
C ASN A 377 -9.11 10.18 0.93
N ILE A 378 -9.87 9.85 -0.12
CA ILE A 378 -9.66 10.38 -1.48
C ILE A 378 -9.73 11.92 -1.46
N ARG A 379 -10.78 12.49 -0.87
CA ARG A 379 -10.94 13.95 -0.73
C ARG A 379 -9.74 14.61 -0.05
N SER A 380 -9.31 14.03 1.07
CA SER A 380 -8.16 14.52 1.83
C SER A 380 -6.89 14.54 0.98
N GLN A 381 -6.58 13.45 0.28
CA GLN A 381 -5.36 13.39 -0.54
C GLN A 381 -5.42 14.32 -1.76
N MET A 382 -6.60 14.53 -2.36
CA MET A 382 -6.78 15.52 -3.43
C MET A 382 -6.49 16.94 -2.93
N HIS A 383 -6.96 17.29 -1.72
CA HIS A 383 -6.63 18.56 -1.08
C HIS A 383 -5.12 18.70 -0.77
N VAL A 384 -4.45 17.64 -0.29
CA VAL A 384 -2.98 17.67 -0.09
C VAL A 384 -2.25 17.95 -1.40
N LEU A 385 -2.63 17.30 -2.50
CA LEU A 385 -2.01 17.55 -3.80
C LEU A 385 -2.25 18.99 -4.26
N TRP A 386 -3.49 19.48 -4.17
CA TRP A 386 -3.83 20.84 -4.56
C TRP A 386 -3.04 21.88 -3.74
N GLY A 387 -3.00 21.74 -2.42
CA GLY A 387 -2.19 22.60 -1.55
C GLY A 387 -0.70 22.53 -1.89
N THR A 388 -0.19 21.36 -2.27
CA THR A 388 1.21 21.20 -2.68
C THR A 388 1.54 21.93 -3.98
N ILE A 389 0.64 21.89 -4.96
CA ILE A 389 0.80 22.60 -6.24
C ILE A 389 0.89 24.10 -5.98
N LEU A 390 -0.03 24.62 -5.17
CA LEU A 390 -0.11 26.04 -4.83
C LEU A 390 1.09 26.50 -3.98
N TYR A 391 1.51 25.71 -3.00
CA TYR A 391 2.68 26.04 -2.18
C TYR A 391 3.98 26.12 -3.01
N GLU A 392 4.18 25.23 -3.99
CA GLU A 392 5.36 25.30 -4.85
C GLU A 392 5.26 26.43 -5.88
N ARG A 393 4.05 26.74 -6.34
CA ARG A 393 3.76 27.90 -7.18
C ARG A 393 4.07 29.21 -6.44
N SER A 394 3.67 29.34 -5.17
CA SER A 394 3.94 30.53 -4.35
C SER A 394 5.44 30.78 -4.15
N ILE A 395 6.24 29.72 -3.99
CA ILE A 395 7.71 29.83 -3.92
C ILE A 395 8.27 30.42 -5.22
N MET A 396 7.82 29.91 -6.37
CA MET A 396 8.26 30.40 -7.67
C MET A 396 7.84 31.86 -7.87
N GLU A 397 6.57 32.17 -7.63
CA GLU A 397 6.02 33.53 -7.78
C GLU A 397 6.75 34.53 -6.88
N PHE A 398 7.06 34.16 -5.64
CA PHE A 398 7.84 34.99 -4.73
C PHE A 398 9.25 35.27 -5.29
N LYS A 399 9.97 34.24 -5.74
CA LYS A 399 11.32 34.41 -6.31
C LYS A 399 11.32 35.21 -7.62
N LEU A 400 10.22 35.18 -8.37
CA LEU A 400 10.01 36.01 -9.57
C LEU A 400 9.52 37.43 -9.25
N GLY A 401 9.28 37.77 -7.97
CA GLY A 401 8.76 39.08 -7.57
C GLY A 401 7.30 39.32 -7.96
N LEU A 402 6.53 38.28 -8.24
CA LEU A 402 5.13 38.36 -8.65
C LEU A 402 4.23 38.54 -7.42
N PRO A 403 3.42 39.61 -7.31
CA PRO A 403 2.70 39.94 -6.08
C PRO A 403 1.62 38.93 -5.66
N VAL A 404 1.18 38.08 -6.59
CA VAL A 404 0.15 37.04 -6.37
C VAL A 404 0.61 35.86 -5.50
N TRP A 405 1.92 35.78 -5.20
CA TRP A 405 2.47 34.67 -4.41
C TRP A 405 1.80 34.51 -3.04
N HIS A 406 1.35 35.62 -2.44
CA HIS A 406 0.75 35.59 -1.11
C HIS A 406 -0.63 34.93 -1.12
N GLU A 407 -1.47 35.28 -2.09
CA GLU A 407 -2.78 34.66 -2.31
C GLU A 407 -2.61 33.15 -2.60
N CYS A 408 -1.62 32.80 -3.42
CA CYS A 408 -1.33 31.41 -3.72
C CYS A 408 -0.94 30.61 -2.46
N LEU A 409 -0.12 31.18 -1.58
CA LEU A 409 0.26 30.55 -0.31
C LEU A 409 -0.93 30.44 0.66
N GLU A 410 -1.79 31.45 0.74
CA GLU A 410 -2.98 31.42 1.59
C GLU A 410 -3.93 30.30 1.14
N VAL A 411 -4.23 30.21 -0.15
CA VAL A 411 -5.08 29.14 -0.69
C VAL A 411 -4.41 27.77 -0.48
N ALA A 412 -3.08 27.66 -0.60
CA ALA A 412 -2.38 26.41 -0.30
C ALA A 412 -2.62 25.94 1.14
N ILE A 413 -2.56 26.86 2.10
CA ILE A 413 -2.83 26.59 3.53
C ILE A 413 -4.27 26.14 3.73
N GLU A 414 -5.25 26.84 3.15
CA GLU A 414 -6.65 26.43 3.20
C GLU A 414 -6.86 25.00 2.68
N LYS A 415 -6.19 24.62 1.58
CA LYS A 415 -6.26 23.25 1.06
C LYS A 415 -5.64 22.25 2.04
N PHE A 416 -4.52 22.57 2.70
CA PHE A 416 -3.95 21.68 3.72
C PHE A 416 -4.89 21.53 4.94
N GLU A 417 -5.57 22.60 5.35
CA GLU A 417 -6.58 22.53 6.41
C GLU A 417 -7.76 21.63 6.02
N LEU A 418 -8.28 21.78 4.80
CA LEU A 418 -9.33 20.90 4.26
C LEU A 418 -8.89 19.44 4.13
N ALA A 419 -7.60 19.20 3.91
CA ALA A 419 -7.04 17.85 3.95
C ALA A 419 -7.04 17.24 5.36
N GLY A 420 -7.13 18.06 6.41
CA GLY A 420 -7.00 17.66 7.81
C GLY A 420 -5.56 17.65 8.32
N ALA A 421 -4.67 18.46 7.71
CA ALA A 421 -3.31 18.64 8.20
C ALA A 421 -3.29 19.24 9.61
N SER A 422 -2.30 18.86 10.43
CA SER A 422 -2.17 19.44 11.76
C SER A 422 -1.69 20.89 11.68
N SER A 423 -2.08 21.72 12.65
CA SER A 423 -1.59 23.11 12.74
C SER A 423 -0.06 23.15 12.88
N THR A 424 0.56 22.11 13.44
CA THR A 424 2.02 21.98 13.52
C THR A 424 2.65 21.81 12.14
N ASP A 425 2.11 20.91 11.32
CA ASP A 425 2.60 20.67 9.95
C ASP A 425 2.45 21.92 9.09
N ILE A 426 1.29 22.57 9.17
CA ILE A 426 1.02 23.84 8.47
C ILE A 426 2.00 24.94 8.93
N ALA A 427 2.29 25.04 10.23
CA ALA A 427 3.26 26.00 10.74
C ALA A 427 4.68 25.72 10.21
N VAL A 428 5.07 24.45 10.07
CA VAL A 428 6.35 24.06 9.44
C VAL A 428 6.39 24.47 7.97
N MET A 429 5.30 24.27 7.23
CA MET A 429 5.16 24.71 5.83
C MET A 429 5.36 26.23 5.69
N ILE A 430 4.67 27.01 6.52
CA ILE A 430 4.75 28.47 6.53
C ILE A 430 6.17 28.91 6.88
N LYS A 431 6.73 28.41 7.99
CA LYS A 431 8.10 28.72 8.45
C LYS A 431 9.13 28.52 7.33
N ASN A 432 9.00 27.45 6.56
CA ASN A 432 9.96 27.09 5.51
C ASN A 432 9.70 27.78 4.16
N HIS A 433 8.63 28.55 4.01
CA HIS A 433 8.41 29.32 2.79
C HIS A 433 9.49 30.42 2.64
N CYS A 434 10.01 30.61 1.43
CA CYS A 434 11.14 31.50 1.17
C CYS A 434 10.85 33.00 1.39
N SER A 435 9.60 33.38 1.67
CA SER A 435 9.22 34.74 2.04
C SER A 435 9.49 35.09 3.51
N ASN A 436 9.78 34.10 4.37
CA ASN A 436 10.03 34.33 5.78
C ASN A 436 11.51 34.62 6.04
N ASP A 437 11.88 35.90 5.97
CA ASP A 437 13.23 36.44 6.20
C ASP A 437 13.75 36.36 7.65
N THR A 438 13.03 35.69 8.56
CA THR A 438 13.37 35.63 10.01
C THR A 438 14.37 34.54 10.39
N ALA A 439 14.87 33.76 9.42
CA ALA A 439 15.85 32.73 9.71
C ALA A 439 17.26 33.32 9.90
N LEU A 440 17.82 33.20 11.12
CA LEU A 440 19.27 33.33 11.33
C LEU A 440 20.01 32.44 10.32
N GLU A 441 21.12 32.93 9.76
CA GLU A 441 22.04 32.18 8.90
C GLU A 441 22.28 30.77 9.50
N GLY A 442 21.74 29.74 8.84
CA GLY A 442 21.85 28.33 9.24
C GLY A 442 20.60 27.66 9.81
N VAL A 443 19.45 28.34 9.95
CA VAL A 443 18.17 27.76 10.42
C VAL A 443 17.02 27.94 9.39
N GLY A 444 17.32 28.49 8.21
CA GLY A 444 16.37 28.75 7.12
C GLY A 444 16.26 27.58 6.14
N PHE A 445 15.05 27.37 5.63
CA PHE A 445 14.66 26.35 4.62
C PHE A 445 15.27 24.95 4.87
N ASN A 446 14.53 24.09 5.55
CA ASN A 446 14.88 22.68 5.71
C ASN A 446 13.94 21.81 4.89
N ILE A 447 14.36 21.44 3.67
CA ILE A 447 13.58 20.58 2.78
C ILE A 447 13.20 19.24 3.42
N ASP A 448 13.99 18.71 4.36
CA ASP A 448 13.65 17.47 5.07
C ASP A 448 12.52 17.68 6.08
N GLU A 449 12.43 18.85 6.74
CA GLU A 449 11.27 19.24 7.57
C GLU A 449 10.00 19.33 6.72
N ILE A 450 10.09 19.95 5.54
CA ILE A 450 8.92 20.07 4.66
C ILE A 450 8.47 18.70 4.16
N VAL A 451 9.44 17.84 3.78
CA VAL A 451 9.17 16.47 3.34
C VAL A 451 8.58 15.62 4.46
N GLN A 452 9.07 15.78 5.69
CA GLN A 452 8.51 15.13 6.85
C GLN A 452 7.07 15.58 7.11
N ALA A 453 6.82 16.89 7.18
CA ALA A 453 5.47 17.44 7.36
C ALA A 453 4.50 16.96 6.28
N TRP A 454 4.92 16.90 5.01
CA TRP A 454 4.09 16.34 3.93
C TRP A 454 3.84 14.85 4.06
N ASN A 455 4.85 14.07 4.45
CA ASN A 455 4.64 12.64 4.71
C ASN A 455 3.71 12.45 5.90
N GLU A 456 3.81 13.26 6.94
CA GLU A 456 2.92 13.23 8.11
C GLU A 456 1.49 13.63 7.71
N MET A 457 1.30 14.69 6.92
CA MET A 457 0.00 15.06 6.34
C MET A 457 -0.62 13.93 5.49
N TYR A 458 0.21 13.23 4.72
CA TYR A 458 -0.22 12.12 3.87
C TYR A 458 -0.51 10.83 4.67
N GLU A 459 0.28 10.53 5.70
CA GLU A 459 0.18 9.29 6.50
C GLU A 459 -0.80 9.44 7.69
N ALA A 460 -1.13 10.66 8.13
CA ALA A 460 -2.02 10.93 9.28
C ALA A 460 -3.40 10.25 9.17
N LYS A 461 -3.93 10.09 7.95
CA LYS A 461 -5.18 9.35 7.71
C LYS A 461 -4.98 7.88 7.28
N LYS A 462 -3.78 7.49 6.88
CA LYS A 462 -3.45 6.10 6.50
C LYS A 462 -3.26 5.19 7.71
N TRP A 463 -2.75 5.72 8.82
CA TRP A 463 -2.50 4.96 10.05
C TRP A 463 -3.74 4.70 10.91
N GLN A 464 -4.82 5.47 10.69
CA GLN A 464 -6.09 5.21 11.40
C GLN A 464 -6.83 4.00 10.81
N ASN A 465 -6.59 3.67 9.54
CA ASN A 465 -7.59 3.01 8.72
C ASN A 465 -6.96 1.96 7.80
N SER A 466 -7.39 0.70 7.94
CA SER A 466 -6.89 -0.48 7.20
C SER A 466 -7.39 -0.52 5.74
N VAL A 467 -7.47 0.63 5.07
CA VAL A 467 -8.15 0.78 3.78
C VAL A 467 -7.21 0.42 2.63
N PRO A 468 -7.67 -0.36 1.63
CA PRO A 468 -6.88 -0.69 0.44
C PRO A 468 -6.41 0.56 -0.32
N SER A 469 -5.22 0.48 -0.95
CA SER A 469 -4.70 1.59 -1.75
C SER A 469 -5.62 1.91 -2.92
N PHE A 470 -6.01 3.18 -3.10
CA PHE A 470 -6.77 3.61 -4.27
C PHE A 470 -5.83 4.02 -5.42
N ARG A 471 -6.36 4.03 -6.65
CA ARG A 471 -5.55 4.13 -7.89
C ARG A 471 -4.74 5.43 -8.03
N LEU A 472 -5.16 6.50 -7.34
CA LEU A 472 -4.43 7.76 -7.30
C LEU A 472 -3.41 7.84 -6.16
N GLU A 473 -3.38 6.88 -5.24
CA GLU A 473 -2.48 6.95 -4.07
C GLU A 473 -0.99 7.15 -4.48
N PRO A 474 -0.46 6.45 -5.51
CA PRO A 474 0.95 6.64 -5.93
C PRO A 474 1.20 7.90 -6.75
N LEU A 475 0.12 8.50 -7.29
CA LEU A 475 0.12 9.83 -7.88
C LEU A 475 0.24 10.87 -6.75
N LEU A 476 -0.56 10.73 -5.69
CA LEU A 476 -0.64 11.69 -4.58
C LEU A 476 0.56 11.62 -3.61
N ARG A 477 1.34 10.53 -3.63
CA ARG A 477 2.55 10.39 -2.82
C ARG A 477 3.71 11.24 -3.35
N ARG A 478 3.96 12.39 -2.72
CA ARG A 478 5.13 13.25 -3.00
C ARG A 478 6.43 12.47 -2.80
N ARG A 479 7.39 12.64 -3.73
CA ARG A 479 8.76 12.13 -3.57
C ARG A 479 9.75 13.19 -4.00
N VAL A 480 10.71 13.49 -3.11
CA VAL A 480 11.67 14.59 -3.27
C VAL A 480 12.41 14.49 -4.59
N SER A 481 12.33 15.55 -5.41
CA SER A 481 13.15 15.67 -6.60
C SER A 481 14.59 15.95 -6.17
N LYS A 482 15.45 14.93 -6.21
CA LYS A 482 16.88 15.04 -5.88
C LYS A 482 17.69 15.82 -6.92
N LEU A 483 17.05 16.31 -7.99
CA LEU A 483 17.68 17.19 -8.97
C LEU A 483 18.15 18.49 -8.33
N TYR A 484 17.37 19.05 -7.40
CA TYR A 484 17.74 20.24 -6.63
C TYR A 484 18.99 19.99 -5.77
N TYR A 485 19.00 18.89 -5.01
CA TYR A 485 20.16 18.47 -4.21
C TYR A 485 21.43 18.21 -5.04
N ALA A 486 21.26 17.68 -6.25
CA ALA A 486 22.39 17.45 -7.17
C ALA A 486 22.96 18.75 -7.75
N LEU A 487 22.15 19.81 -7.83
CA LEU A 487 22.54 21.13 -8.31
C LEU A 487 23.12 22.00 -7.18
N GLU A 488 22.63 21.88 -5.94
CA GLU A 488 23.23 22.55 -4.77
C GLU A 488 24.61 21.97 -4.37
N GLN A 489 24.89 20.70 -4.71
CA GLN A 489 26.17 20.05 -4.39
C GLN A 489 27.20 20.07 -5.54
N ALA A 490 26.92 20.72 -6.68
CA ALA A 490 27.78 20.79 -7.87
C ALA A 490 28.29 22.20 -8.18
#